data_AF-A0A2T4VQR9-F1
#
_entry.id   AF-A0A2T4VQR9-F1
#
_cell.length_a   1.000
_cell.length_b   1.000
_cell.length_c   1.000
_cell.angle_alpha   90.00
_cell.angle_beta   90.00
_cell.angle_gamma   90.00
#
_symmetry.space_group_name_H-M   'P 1'
#
loop_
_entity.id
_entity.type
_entity.pdbx_description
1 polymer ?
#
loop_
_entity_poly.entity_id
_entity_poly.type
_entity_poly.pdbx_seq_one_letter_code
_entity_poly.pdbx_strand_id
1 'polypeptide(L)'
;MVPGEAELALERTRVEGQRPEGLMGLFDAGLVGRGRGVEVRNITADITQRPGETLKVQEAHSYRAPNAEQVAVELLVENKSNRPWTAEGAEGAELVCTEGVRLRVLHVWPSEPLLPGKKRQLTVVAEATEDQLRGTFLLRLGEANGPRTITVRGVVFPGQDAPTHIQQPDNP
;
A
#
# COMPACT_ATOMS: atom_id res chain seq x y z
N MET A 1 16.07 -50.19 -26.10
CA MET A 1 16.39 -50.54 -24.71
C MET A 1 16.51 -49.23 -23.96
N VAL A 2 15.55 -48.94 -23.08
CA VAL A 2 15.51 -47.73 -22.24
C VAL A 2 16.54 -47.84 -21.10
N PRO A 3 17.17 -46.72 -20.75
CA PRO A 3 17.17 -46.24 -19.37
C PRO A 3 16.55 -44.83 -19.35
N GLY A 4 15.62 -44.47 -18.46
CA GLY A 4 15.54 -44.83 -17.06
C GLY A 4 15.94 -43.61 -16.22
N GLU A 5 15.03 -42.63 -16.14
CA GLU A 5 14.76 -41.80 -14.97
C GLU A 5 15.97 -41.31 -14.14
N ALA A 6 16.52 -40.13 -14.45
CA ALA A 6 17.09 -39.20 -13.43
C ALA A 6 17.74 -37.95 -14.05
N GLU A 7 17.00 -37.10 -14.76
CA GLU A 7 17.45 -35.70 -14.93
C GLU A 7 16.32 -34.69 -15.15
N LEU A 8 15.12 -34.98 -14.63
CA LEU A 8 14.06 -33.96 -14.45
C LEU A 8 14.19 -33.21 -13.12
N ALA A 9 15.35 -33.29 -12.47
CA ALA A 9 15.53 -32.89 -11.09
C ALA A 9 16.66 -31.87 -10.90
N LEU A 10 16.81 -30.87 -11.77
CA LEU A 10 17.65 -29.71 -11.41
C LEU A 10 17.29 -28.38 -12.08
N GLU A 11 16.07 -28.22 -12.58
CA GLU A 11 15.51 -26.88 -12.88
C GLU A 11 14.44 -26.47 -11.87
N ARG A 12 14.50 -27.07 -10.67
CA ARG A 12 14.14 -26.36 -9.45
C ARG A 12 15.34 -25.54 -9.00
N THR A 13 15.78 -24.62 -9.86
CA THR A 13 16.61 -23.49 -9.44
C THR A 13 15.72 -22.63 -8.57
N ARG A 14 15.55 -23.09 -7.32
CA ARG A 14 15.69 -22.33 -6.10
C ARG A 14 15.85 -20.84 -6.41
N VAL A 15 14.73 -20.17 -6.62
CA VAL A 15 14.57 -18.74 -6.36
C VAL A 15 14.51 -18.58 -4.83
N GLU A 16 15.55 -19.08 -4.13
CA GLU A 16 15.93 -18.58 -2.82
C GLU A 16 17.02 -17.57 -3.14
N GLY A 17 16.64 -16.29 -3.21
CA GLY A 17 17.61 -15.27 -3.57
C GLY A 17 17.14 -13.83 -3.56
N GLN A 18 15.84 -13.56 -3.37
CA GLN A 18 15.38 -12.20 -3.08
C GLN A 18 14.24 -12.30 -2.05
N ARG A 19 14.59 -12.33 -0.76
CA ARG A 19 13.68 -11.76 0.24
C ARG A 19 13.41 -10.33 -0.25
N PRO A 20 12.18 -9.91 -0.52
CA PRO A 20 11.93 -8.53 -0.87
C PRO A 20 12.26 -7.70 0.38
N GLU A 21 13.43 -7.09 0.43
CA GLU A 21 13.78 -6.16 1.51
C GLU A 21 12.82 -4.96 1.39
N GLY A 22 12.03 -4.70 2.43
CA GLY A 22 11.05 -3.62 2.48
C GLY A 22 9.63 -4.08 2.83
N LEU A 23 8.67 -3.14 2.80
CA LEU A 23 7.26 -3.42 3.13
C LEU A 23 6.67 -4.56 2.28
N MET A 24 7.13 -4.71 1.05
CA MET A 24 6.68 -5.76 0.13
C MET A 24 6.96 -7.17 0.67
N GLY A 25 8.14 -7.42 1.23
CA GLY A 25 8.46 -8.72 1.83
C GLY A 25 7.70 -8.97 3.13
N LEU A 26 7.30 -7.90 3.82
CA LEU A 26 6.43 -8.00 5.00
C LEU A 26 4.97 -8.25 4.60
N PHE A 27 4.47 -7.68 3.51
CA PHE A 27 3.13 -7.94 2.99
C PHE A 27 3.04 -9.37 2.41
N ASP A 28 4.02 -9.79 1.61
CA ASP A 28 4.11 -11.13 1.03
C ASP A 28 4.25 -12.23 2.12
N ALA A 29 5.02 -11.95 3.17
CA ALA A 29 5.13 -12.84 4.33
C ALA A 29 3.93 -12.78 5.30
N GLY A 30 2.91 -11.94 5.06
CA GLY A 30 1.79 -11.73 5.98
C GLY A 30 2.20 -11.19 7.35
N LEU A 31 3.34 -10.50 7.42
CA LEU A 31 3.94 -9.94 8.63
C LEU A 31 3.56 -8.47 8.87
N VAL A 32 2.94 -7.79 7.90
CA VAL A 32 2.30 -6.48 8.14
C VAL A 32 1.09 -6.72 9.05
N GLY A 33 1.27 -6.42 10.33
CA GLY A 33 0.33 -6.74 11.41
C GLY A 33 0.97 -7.50 12.59
N ARG A 34 2.19 -8.04 12.45
CA ARG A 34 2.92 -8.75 13.53
C ARG A 34 4.22 -8.04 13.93
N GLY A 35 4.09 -6.77 14.34
CA GLY A 35 4.83 -6.25 15.50
C GLY A 35 6.37 -6.20 15.46
N ARG A 36 7.02 -5.96 14.31
CA ARG A 36 8.40 -5.45 14.29
C ARG A 36 8.62 -4.47 13.13
N GLY A 37 8.73 -3.18 13.45
CA GLY A 37 9.26 -2.15 12.55
C GLY A 37 8.29 -1.55 11.52
N VAL A 38 6.97 -1.74 11.68
CA VAL A 38 5.94 -1.05 10.88
C VAL A 38 4.89 -0.47 11.81
N GLU A 39 4.71 0.84 11.75
CA GLU A 39 3.62 1.54 12.45
C GLU A 39 2.34 1.44 11.63
N VAL A 40 1.20 1.24 12.29
CA VAL A 40 -0.12 1.14 11.64
C VAL A 40 -1.06 2.18 12.23
N ARG A 41 -1.91 2.77 11.38
CA ARG A 41 -2.99 3.66 11.78
C ARG A 41 -4.27 3.31 11.02
N ASN A 42 -5.37 3.14 11.74
CA ASN A 42 -6.69 3.08 11.11
C ASN A 42 -7.11 4.51 10.74
N ILE A 43 -7.43 4.71 9.46
CA ILE A 43 -7.82 6.01 8.88
C ILE A 43 -9.24 5.96 8.30
N THR A 44 -10.00 4.91 8.59
CA THR A 44 -11.34 4.69 8.03
C THR A 44 -12.30 5.84 8.34
N ALA A 45 -12.19 6.43 9.52
CA ALA A 45 -13.02 7.57 9.92
C ALA A 45 -12.53 8.91 9.34
N ASP A 46 -11.25 9.01 8.99
CA ASP A 46 -10.63 10.21 8.44
C ASP A 46 -10.82 10.34 6.92
N ILE A 47 -11.09 9.22 6.24
CA ILE A 47 -11.23 9.22 4.79
C ILE A 47 -12.57 9.78 4.33
N THR A 48 -12.52 10.56 3.24
CA THR A 48 -13.69 11.03 2.52
C THR A 48 -13.59 10.64 1.05
N GLN A 49 -14.66 10.03 0.54
CA GLN A 49 -14.84 9.74 -0.88
C GLN A 49 -15.95 10.61 -1.47
N ARG A 50 -15.87 10.88 -2.77
CA ARG A 50 -16.96 11.60 -3.46
C ARG A 50 -18.21 10.72 -3.54
N PRO A 51 -19.42 11.29 -3.39
CA PRO A 51 -20.64 10.57 -3.71
C PRO A 51 -20.63 10.10 -5.17
N GLY A 52 -20.95 8.83 -5.41
CA GLY A 52 -21.00 8.24 -6.76
C GLY A 52 -19.67 7.64 -7.27
N GLU A 53 -18.64 7.56 -6.42
CA GLU A 53 -17.40 6.84 -6.75
C GLU A 53 -17.68 5.37 -7.12
N THR A 54 -16.94 4.86 -8.11
CA THR A 54 -17.14 3.50 -8.66
C THR A 54 -16.84 2.43 -7.60
N LEU A 55 -15.78 2.66 -6.82
CA LEU A 55 -15.42 1.82 -5.67
C LEU A 55 -15.71 2.56 -4.37
N LYS A 56 -16.43 1.89 -3.48
CA LYS A 56 -16.71 2.38 -2.13
C LYS A 56 -15.71 1.76 -1.15
N VAL A 57 -14.87 2.58 -0.54
CA VAL A 57 -14.00 2.19 0.57
C VAL A 57 -14.87 1.90 1.79
N GLN A 58 -14.65 0.73 2.38
CA GLN A 58 -15.31 0.25 3.59
C GLN A 58 -14.39 0.44 4.79
N GLU A 59 -13.10 0.15 4.61
CA GLU A 59 -12.07 0.25 5.64
C GLU A 59 -10.78 0.76 5.00
N ALA A 60 -10.01 1.51 5.77
CA ALA A 60 -8.73 2.04 5.34
C ALA A 60 -7.71 2.03 6.48
N HIS A 61 -6.53 1.50 6.20
CA HIS A 61 -5.38 1.48 7.09
C HIS A 61 -4.18 2.09 6.38
N SER A 62 -3.38 2.86 7.11
CA SER A 62 -2.09 3.34 6.65
C SER A 62 -0.97 2.72 7.48
N TYR A 63 0.16 2.50 6.82
CA TYR A 63 1.32 1.85 7.38
C TYR A 63 2.57 2.68 7.09
N ARG A 64 3.52 2.67 8.02
CA ARG A 64 4.82 3.31 7.84
C ARG A 64 5.92 2.36 8.29
N ALA A 65 6.92 2.16 7.45
CA ALA A 65 8.15 1.47 7.81
C ALA A 65 9.23 2.51 8.18
N PRO A 66 9.44 2.82 9.49
CA PRO A 66 10.45 3.77 9.94
C PRO A 66 11.87 3.48 9.43
N ASN A 67 12.20 2.20 9.17
CA ASN A 67 13.54 1.78 8.74
C ASN A 67 13.72 1.70 7.21
N ALA A 68 12.68 2.01 6.42
CA ALA A 68 12.69 1.79 4.98
C ALA A 68 12.22 2.98 4.14
N GLU A 69 11.94 4.15 4.76
CA GLU A 69 11.39 5.34 4.08
C GLU A 69 10.22 5.00 3.13
N GLN A 70 9.38 4.07 3.58
CA GLN A 70 8.28 3.52 2.81
C GLN A 70 7.00 3.59 3.62
N VAL A 71 5.92 3.88 2.93
CA VAL A 71 4.57 3.85 3.48
C VAL A 71 3.67 2.98 2.62
N ALA A 72 2.62 2.46 3.24
CA ALA A 72 1.57 1.77 2.52
C ALA A 72 0.19 2.26 2.94
N VAL A 73 -0.76 2.21 2.01
CA VAL A 73 -2.17 2.48 2.24
C VAL A 73 -2.93 1.25 1.79
N GLU A 74 -3.69 0.69 2.70
CA GLU A 74 -4.54 -0.46 2.47
C GLU A 74 -6.00 -0.03 2.54
N LEU A 75 -6.76 -0.39 1.53
CA LEU A 75 -8.16 -0.03 1.37
C LEU A 75 -8.96 -1.30 1.13
N LEU A 76 -9.91 -1.61 2.01
CA LEU A 76 -10.96 -2.57 1.69
C LEU A 76 -12.01 -1.85 0.85
N VAL A 77 -12.04 -2.12 -0.45
CA VAL A 77 -12.96 -1.49 -1.40
C VAL A 77 -14.04 -2.45 -1.85
N GLU A 78 -15.24 -1.92 -2.09
CA GLU A 78 -16.36 -2.63 -2.70
C GLU A 78 -16.68 -2.02 -4.07
N ASN A 79 -16.74 -2.84 -5.11
CA ASN A 79 -17.17 -2.39 -6.42
C ASN A 79 -18.69 -2.27 -6.48
N LYS A 80 -19.19 -1.02 -6.45
CA LYS A 80 -20.63 -0.71 -6.56
C LYS A 80 -21.08 -0.51 -8.00
N SER A 81 -20.17 -0.56 -8.96
CA SER A 81 -20.50 -0.47 -10.38
C SER A 81 -20.91 -1.83 -10.97
N ASN A 82 -21.47 -1.79 -12.18
CA ASN A 82 -21.86 -2.97 -12.95
C ASN A 82 -20.74 -3.54 -13.84
N ARG A 83 -19.52 -2.97 -13.76
CA ARG A 83 -18.37 -3.41 -14.57
C ARG A 83 -17.20 -3.79 -13.65
N PRO A 84 -16.37 -4.77 -14.03
CA PRO A 84 -15.10 -5.01 -13.34
C PRO A 84 -14.26 -3.73 -13.30
N TRP A 85 -13.45 -3.60 -12.25
CA TRP A 85 -12.48 -2.52 -12.11
C TRP A 85 -11.11 -3.12 -11.82
N THR A 86 -10.08 -2.65 -12.50
CA THR A 86 -8.70 -3.12 -12.31
C THR A 86 -7.82 -1.90 -12.08
N ALA A 87 -6.92 -1.95 -11.10
CA ALA A 87 -5.96 -0.86 -10.91
C ALA A 87 -5.00 -0.80 -12.10
N GLU A 88 -4.68 0.40 -12.57
CA GLU A 88 -3.66 0.63 -13.61
C GLU A 88 -2.24 0.30 -13.13
N GLY A 89 -2.06 0.10 -11.82
CA GLY A 89 -0.77 -0.16 -11.20
C GLY A 89 -0.17 1.12 -10.64
N ALA A 90 1.16 1.15 -10.52
CA ALA A 90 1.88 2.29 -9.97
C ALA A 90 1.75 3.56 -10.83
N GLU A 91 1.66 3.43 -12.16
CA GLU A 91 1.62 4.58 -13.08
C GLU A 91 0.29 5.35 -13.02
N GLY A 92 -0.82 4.67 -12.75
CA GLY A 92 -2.13 5.30 -12.56
C GLY A 92 -2.43 5.65 -11.10
N ALA A 93 -1.46 5.52 -10.20
CA ALA A 93 -1.62 5.82 -8.79
C ALA A 93 -0.89 7.10 -8.41
N GLU A 94 -1.59 8.02 -7.77
CA GLU A 94 -1.03 9.26 -7.27
C GLU A 94 -1.31 9.38 -5.78
N LEU A 95 -0.28 9.68 -4.99
CA LEU A 95 -0.44 10.00 -3.59
C LEU A 95 0.16 11.38 -3.33
N VAL A 96 -0.69 12.36 -3.04
CA VAL A 96 -0.34 13.78 -3.03
C VAL A 96 -0.76 14.42 -1.71
N CYS A 97 0.16 15.07 -1.00
CA CYS A 97 -0.18 15.80 0.22
C CYS A 97 -0.92 17.10 -0.10
N THR A 98 -1.57 17.70 0.90
CA THR A 98 -2.25 18.99 0.77
C THR A 98 -1.33 20.14 0.36
N GLU A 99 -0.02 20.05 0.64
CA GLU A 99 0.99 21.02 0.22
C GLU A 99 1.48 20.79 -1.23
N GLY A 100 0.97 19.76 -1.92
CA GLY A 100 1.30 19.46 -3.32
C GLY A 100 2.49 18.52 -3.50
N VAL A 101 3.11 18.04 -2.42
CA VAL A 101 4.18 17.03 -2.48
C VAL A 101 3.59 15.71 -2.95
N ARG A 102 4.18 15.13 -4.01
CA ARG A 102 3.77 13.83 -4.56
C ARG A 102 4.72 12.76 -4.05
N LEU A 103 4.18 11.74 -3.39
CA LEU A 103 4.95 10.55 -3.02
C LEU A 103 5.11 9.65 -4.24
N ARG A 104 6.27 9.01 -4.33
CA ARG A 104 6.57 8.09 -5.43
C ARG A 104 5.90 6.75 -5.15
N VAL A 105 4.81 6.46 -5.86
CA VAL A 105 4.17 5.15 -5.77
C VAL A 105 5.08 4.09 -6.40
N LEU A 106 5.39 3.07 -5.63
CA LEU A 106 6.20 1.93 -6.07
C LEU A 106 5.31 0.85 -6.68
N HIS A 107 4.23 0.49 -5.97
CA HIS A 107 3.38 -0.64 -6.32
C HIS A 107 1.93 -0.42 -5.92
N VAL A 108 1.02 -0.99 -6.72
CA VAL A 108 -0.39 -1.16 -6.36
C VAL A 108 -0.72 -2.63 -6.54
N TRP A 109 -1.29 -3.24 -5.51
CA TRP A 109 -1.68 -4.65 -5.48
C TRP A 109 -3.10 -4.76 -4.93
N PRO A 110 -3.86 -5.82 -5.24
CA PRO A 110 -3.71 -6.76 -6.35
C PRO A 110 -3.97 -6.14 -7.73
N SER A 111 -3.30 -6.67 -8.76
CA SER A 111 -3.49 -6.28 -10.17
C SER A 111 -4.69 -6.99 -10.82
N GLU A 112 -5.34 -7.91 -10.11
CA GLU A 112 -6.50 -8.63 -10.61
C GLU A 112 -7.76 -7.78 -10.64
N PRO A 113 -8.68 -8.04 -11.59
CA PRO A 113 -9.95 -7.33 -11.67
C PRO A 113 -10.83 -7.57 -10.45
N LEU A 114 -11.39 -6.49 -9.90
CA LEU A 114 -12.43 -6.48 -8.89
C LEU A 114 -13.81 -6.51 -9.56
N LEU A 115 -14.49 -7.65 -9.43
CA LEU A 115 -15.81 -7.87 -10.03
C LEU A 115 -16.92 -7.02 -9.36
N PRO A 116 -18.00 -6.71 -10.09
CA PRO A 116 -19.19 -6.05 -9.56
C PRO A 116 -19.73 -6.70 -8.28
N GLY A 117 -20.06 -5.88 -7.27
CA GLY A 117 -20.61 -6.32 -5.99
C GLY A 117 -19.63 -7.08 -5.08
N LYS A 118 -18.36 -7.21 -5.50
CA LYS A 118 -17.33 -7.86 -4.68
C LYS A 118 -16.51 -6.84 -3.91
N LYS A 119 -15.98 -7.31 -2.78
CA LYS A 119 -15.03 -6.59 -1.94
C LYS A 119 -13.63 -7.14 -2.15
N ARG A 120 -12.62 -6.28 -2.04
CA ARG A 120 -11.21 -6.66 -2.11
C ARG A 120 -10.35 -5.63 -1.41
N GLN A 121 -9.22 -6.10 -0.90
CA GLN A 121 -8.19 -5.29 -0.27
C GLN A 121 -7.24 -4.80 -1.35
N LEU A 122 -7.11 -3.49 -1.51
CA LEU A 122 -6.14 -2.82 -2.38
C LEU A 122 -5.05 -2.23 -1.50
N THR A 123 -3.79 -2.49 -1.83
CA THR A 123 -2.62 -1.97 -1.13
C THR A 123 -1.80 -1.13 -2.09
N VAL A 124 -1.49 0.10 -1.68
CA VAL A 124 -0.65 1.04 -2.41
C VAL A 124 0.60 1.24 -1.58
N VAL A 125 1.77 0.99 -2.16
CA VAL A 125 3.07 1.19 -1.51
C VAL A 125 3.77 2.35 -2.18
N ALA A 126 4.30 3.29 -1.39
CA ALA A 126 5.00 4.47 -1.87
C ALA A 126 6.27 4.74 -1.05
N GLU A 127 7.26 5.35 -1.69
CA GLU A 127 8.42 5.94 -1.01
C GLU A 127 8.02 7.27 -0.39
N ALA A 128 8.41 7.46 0.87
CA ALA A 128 8.15 8.68 1.62
C ALA A 128 9.18 8.87 2.73
N THR A 129 9.82 10.04 2.72
CA THR A 129 10.71 10.45 3.81
C THR A 129 9.89 11.03 4.98
N GLU A 130 10.48 11.12 6.17
CA GLU A 130 9.81 11.67 7.35
C GLU A 130 9.26 13.09 7.13
N ASP A 131 10.03 13.90 6.39
CA ASP A 131 9.67 15.28 6.07
C ASP A 131 8.42 15.37 5.19
N GLN A 132 8.32 14.44 4.22
CA GLN A 132 7.21 14.40 3.27
C GLN A 132 5.91 13.90 3.89
N LEU A 133 5.98 13.10 4.96
CA LEU A 133 4.81 12.48 5.60
C LEU A 133 3.94 13.45 6.40
N ARG A 134 4.29 14.74 6.44
CA ARG A 134 3.55 15.76 7.18
C ARG A 134 2.20 16.09 6.53
N GLY A 135 1.14 15.97 7.32
CA GLY A 135 -0.21 16.38 6.96
C GLY A 135 -1.06 15.29 6.30
N THR A 136 -2.04 15.72 5.53
CA THR A 136 -3.06 14.84 4.94
C THR A 136 -2.81 14.63 3.45
N PHE A 137 -3.04 13.40 3.00
CA PHE A 137 -2.85 12.96 1.63
C PHE A 137 -4.17 12.68 0.93
N LEU A 138 -4.10 12.87 -0.39
CA LEU A 138 -5.07 12.43 -1.37
C LEU A 138 -4.45 11.25 -2.12
N LEU A 139 -5.11 10.11 -2.04
CA LEU A 139 -4.80 8.94 -2.85
C LEU A 139 -5.76 8.91 -4.05
N ARG A 140 -5.21 8.78 -5.24
CA ARG A 140 -5.93 8.62 -6.49
C ARG A 140 -5.49 7.33 -7.15
N LEU A 141 -6.45 6.52 -7.59
CA LEU A 141 -6.21 5.26 -8.29
C LEU A 141 -6.95 5.24 -9.63
N GLY A 142 -6.21 5.14 -10.72
CA GLY A 142 -6.71 4.96 -12.07
C GLY A 142 -7.11 3.52 -12.38
N GLU A 143 -8.09 3.38 -13.25
CA GLU A 143 -8.46 2.11 -13.85
C GLU A 143 -7.55 1.76 -15.01
N ALA A 144 -7.06 0.52 -15.05
CA ALA A 144 -6.35 -0.01 -16.20
C ALA A 144 -7.21 0.07 -17.47
N ASN A 145 -6.72 0.78 -18.48
CA ASN A 145 -7.39 0.96 -19.78
C ASN A 145 -8.77 1.62 -19.71
N GLY A 146 -9.05 2.41 -18.66
CA GLY A 146 -10.35 3.04 -18.47
C GLY A 146 -10.26 4.45 -17.90
N PRO A 147 -11.30 5.29 -18.09
CA PRO A 147 -11.32 6.65 -17.56
C PRO A 147 -11.74 6.69 -16.08
N ARG A 148 -12.11 5.55 -15.47
CA ARG A 148 -12.61 5.49 -14.09
C ARG A 148 -11.46 5.69 -13.12
N THR A 149 -11.59 6.68 -12.25
CA THR A 149 -10.63 6.99 -11.20
C THR A 149 -11.35 6.95 -9.87
N ILE A 150 -10.68 6.47 -8.83
CA ILE A 150 -11.15 6.57 -7.45
C ILE A 150 -10.30 7.60 -6.71
N THR A 151 -10.95 8.51 -5.99
CA THR A 151 -10.25 9.46 -5.12
C THR A 151 -10.59 9.21 -3.65
N VAL A 152 -9.56 9.03 -2.83
CA VAL A 152 -9.66 8.89 -1.38
C VAL A 152 -8.90 10.06 -0.76
N ARG A 153 -9.63 10.96 -0.09
CA ARG A 153 -9.05 12.10 0.64
C ARG A 153 -8.96 11.73 2.11
N GLY A 154 -8.05 12.34 2.87
CA GLY A 154 -7.97 12.11 4.32
C GLY A 154 -6.95 11.03 4.73
N VAL A 155 -6.09 10.61 3.81
CA VAL A 155 -5.05 9.62 4.12
C VAL A 155 -4.01 10.26 5.01
N VAL A 156 -3.80 9.73 6.21
CA VAL A 156 -2.79 10.20 7.16
C VAL A 156 -1.90 9.04 7.56
N PHE A 157 -0.59 9.24 7.66
CA PHE A 157 0.34 8.18 8.05
C PHE A 157 0.66 8.25 9.55
N PRO A 158 1.02 7.12 10.19
CA PRO A 158 1.51 7.12 11.56
C PRO A 158 2.88 7.81 11.69
N GLY A 159 3.26 8.19 12.92
CA GLY A 159 4.51 8.93 13.21
C GLY A 159 4.38 10.46 13.13
N GLN A 160 3.16 11.01 13.09
CA GLN A 160 2.87 12.45 13.06
C GLN A 160 2.89 13.12 14.45
N ASP A 161 3.10 12.35 15.51
CA ASP A 161 3.23 12.84 16.88
C ASP A 161 4.41 12.15 17.57
N ALA A 162 5.57 12.80 17.49
CA ALA A 162 6.55 12.86 18.58
C ALA A 162 7.61 13.92 18.25
N PRO A 163 7.56 15.13 18.83
CA PRO A 163 8.79 15.73 19.27
C PRO A 163 9.31 14.80 20.37
N THR A 164 10.29 13.95 20.08
CA THR A 164 11.17 13.49 21.14
C THR A 164 11.91 14.74 21.60
N HIS A 165 11.31 15.48 22.54
CA HIS A 165 12.05 16.30 23.45
C HIS A 165 13.03 15.33 24.11
N ILE A 166 14.23 15.28 23.57
CA ILE A 166 15.37 14.64 24.19
C ILE A 166 15.56 15.48 25.45
N GLN A 167 14.90 15.06 26.53
CA GLN A 167 15.18 15.55 27.86
C GLN A 167 16.65 15.23 28.07
N GLN A 168 17.50 16.25 27.92
CA GLN A 168 18.89 16.19 28.37
C GLN A 168 18.86 15.63 29.79
N PRO A 169 19.64 14.58 30.10
CA PRO A 169 19.82 14.21 31.49
C PRO A 169 20.48 15.41 32.17
N ASP A 170 19.74 16.00 33.11
CA ASP A 170 20.25 16.94 34.09
C ASP A 170 21.37 16.21 34.83
N ASN A 171 22.62 16.58 34.53
CA ASN A 171 23.78 16.00 35.18
C ASN A 171 24.06 16.82 36.46
N PRO A 172 24.16 16.16 37.63
CA PRO A 172 24.27 16.82 38.93
C PRO A 172 25.55 17.65 39.10
#